data_AF-A0A3N6LVX9-F1
#
_entry.id   AF-A0A3N6LVX9-F1
#
_cell.length_a   1.000
_cell.length_b   1.000
_cell.length_c   1.000
_cell.angle_alpha   90.00
_cell.angle_beta   90.00
_cell.angle_gamma   90.00
#
_symmetry.space_group_name_H-M   'P 1'
#
loop_
_entity.id
_entity.type
_entity.pdbx_description
1 polymer ?
#
loop_
_entity_poly.entity_id
_entity_poly.type
_entity_poly.pdbx_seq_one_letter_code
_entity_poly.pdbx_strand_id
1 'polypeptide(L)'
;MAQATKRLQRYLDDELGECRSEDVERRLDELSTLEAGLATARAEAELDVLSALSNETRYTLVRVLVAANEELCVCELNAVVDVTESGLSHALSTLVDAGLVEGWKDGRWKKYRATNRAVALVTVLEGSVIVDE
;
A
#
# COMPACT_ATOMS: atom_id res chain seq x y z
N MET A 1 26.61 -8.35 7.95
CA MET A 1 27.44 -7.13 7.83
C MET A 1 28.71 -7.42 7.02
N ALA A 2 29.74 -8.08 7.57
CA ALA A 2 31.04 -8.27 6.89
C ALA A 2 31.00 -8.97 5.51
N GLN A 3 30.09 -9.93 5.30
CA GLN A 3 29.96 -10.61 4.00
C GLN A 3 29.28 -9.74 2.93
N ALA A 4 28.36 -8.86 3.32
CA ALA A 4 27.70 -7.91 2.42
C ALA A 4 28.70 -6.83 1.95
N THR A 5 29.52 -6.31 2.86
CA THR A 5 30.59 -5.35 2.55
C THR A 5 31.63 -5.93 1.59
N LYS A 6 32.01 -7.20 1.75
CA LYS A 6 32.91 -7.90 0.80
C LYS A 6 32.32 -8.05 -0.60
N ARG A 7 31.01 -8.25 -0.72
CA ARG A 7 30.33 -8.29 -2.03
C ARG A 7 30.30 -6.91 -2.68
N LEU A 8 30.03 -5.87 -1.89
CA LEU A 8 30.03 -4.49 -2.36
C LEU A 8 31.42 -4.05 -2.83
N GLN A 9 32.48 -4.40 -2.10
CA GLN A 9 33.86 -4.09 -2.50
C GLN A 9 34.21 -4.68 -3.86
N ARG A 10 33.92 -5.97 -4.10
CA ARG A 10 34.17 -6.58 -5.41
C ARG A 10 33.37 -5.92 -6.53
N TYR A 11 32.11 -5.57 -6.27
CA TYR A 11 31.30 -4.83 -7.23
C TYR A 11 31.93 -3.47 -7.58
N LEU A 12 32.43 -2.75 -6.58
CA LEU A 12 33.10 -1.46 -6.79
C LEU A 12 34.47 -1.62 -7.47
N ASP A 13 35.21 -2.70 -7.19
CA ASP A 13 36.44 -3.04 -7.93
C ASP A 13 36.15 -3.21 -9.43
N ASP A 14 35.09 -3.95 -9.76
CA ASP A 14 34.69 -4.18 -11.15
C ASP A 14 34.23 -2.88 -11.84
N GLU A 15 33.51 -2.01 -11.14
CA GLU A 15 32.98 -0.74 -11.69
C GLU A 15 34.03 0.38 -11.79
N LEU A 16 34.95 0.48 -10.82
CA LEU A 16 35.95 1.56 -10.74
C LEU A 16 37.29 1.17 -11.37
N GLY A 17 37.51 -0.12 -11.66
CA GLY A 17 38.77 -0.68 -12.14
C GLY A 17 39.83 -0.89 -11.03
N GLU A 18 39.80 -0.06 -9.98
CA GLU A 18 40.55 -0.25 -8.73
C GLU A 18 39.74 0.37 -7.57
N CYS A 19 39.28 -0.42 -6.60
CA CYS A 19 38.54 0.06 -5.44
C CYS A 19 39.44 0.14 -4.20
N ARG A 20 39.31 1.25 -3.47
CA ARG A 20 39.93 1.44 -2.15
C ARG A 20 38.87 1.35 -1.05
N SER A 21 39.33 1.20 0.20
CA SER A 21 38.42 1.20 1.37
C SER A 21 37.56 2.47 1.43
N GLU A 22 38.13 3.62 1.07
CA GLU A 22 37.43 4.92 1.02
C GLU A 22 36.25 4.93 0.04
N ASP A 23 36.34 4.19 -1.08
CA ASP A 23 35.25 4.09 -2.05
C ASP A 23 34.06 3.30 -1.49
N VAL A 24 34.35 2.22 -0.75
CA VAL A 24 33.34 1.42 -0.06
C VAL A 24 32.68 2.22 1.05
N GLU A 25 33.47 2.93 1.86
CA GLU A 25 32.96 3.80 2.94
C GLU A 25 32.07 4.89 2.38
N ARG A 26 32.53 5.62 1.37
CA ARG A 26 31.73 6.63 0.66
C ARG A 26 30.41 6.06 0.15
N ARG A 27 30.43 4.85 -0.46
CA ARG A 27 29.21 4.23 -0.97
C ARG A 27 28.25 3.84 0.16
N LEU A 28 28.75 3.35 1.28
CA LEU A 28 27.93 3.04 2.45
C LEU A 28 27.32 4.31 3.05
N ASP A 29 28.06 5.41 3.10
CA ASP A 29 27.57 6.70 3.57
C ASP A 29 26.48 7.27 2.65
N GLU A 30 26.65 7.15 1.33
CA GLU A 30 25.61 7.51 0.35
C GLU A 30 24.34 6.67 0.55
N LEU A 31 24.48 5.35 0.71
CA LEU A 31 23.35 4.44 0.91
C LEU A 31 22.63 4.73 2.24
N SER A 32 23.38 5.01 3.31
CA SER A 32 22.84 5.44 4.60
C SER A 32 22.08 6.76 4.49
N THR A 33 22.59 7.71 3.70
CA THR A 33 21.91 8.98 3.44
C THR A 33 20.60 8.77 2.67
N LEU A 34 20.58 7.87 1.68
CA LEU A 34 19.37 7.51 0.95
C LEU A 34 18.32 6.86 1.87
N GLU A 35 18.75 5.95 2.74
CA GLU A 35 17.88 5.30 3.74
C GLU A 35 17.31 6.34 4.71
N ALA A 36 18.15 7.24 5.23
CA ALA A 36 17.71 8.29 6.15
C ALA A 36 16.74 9.29 5.50
N GLY A 37 16.86 9.53 4.19
CA GLY A 37 15.94 10.37 3.42
C GLY A 37 14.53 9.76 3.28
N LEU A 38 14.40 8.44 3.45
CA LEU A 38 13.12 7.73 3.52
C LEU A 38 12.60 7.80 4.96
N ALA A 39 11.98 8.92 5.31
CA ALA A 39 11.50 9.17 6.67
C ALA A 39 10.62 8.02 7.21
N THR A 40 11.02 7.44 8.35
CA THR A 40 10.35 6.27 8.96
C THR A 40 8.87 6.49 9.21
N ALA A 41 8.48 7.66 9.72
CA ALA A 41 7.08 7.99 9.99
C ALA A 41 6.20 8.01 8.71
N ARG A 42 6.78 8.39 7.57
CA ARG A 42 6.08 8.33 6.28
C ARG A 42 5.89 6.89 5.84
N ALA A 43 6.93 6.07 5.97
CA ALA A 43 6.87 4.65 5.64
C ALA A 43 5.84 3.91 6.52
N GLU A 44 5.77 4.21 7.82
CA GLU A 44 4.77 3.65 8.73
C GLU A 44 3.33 3.99 8.28
N ALA A 45 3.06 5.25 7.97
CA ALA A 45 1.74 5.67 7.49
C ALA A 45 1.37 5.05 6.12
N GLU A 46 2.36 4.89 5.22
CA GLU A 46 2.17 4.19 3.95
C GLU A 46 1.86 2.70 4.18
N LEU A 47 2.58 2.05 5.10
CA LEU A 47 2.35 0.66 5.47
C LEU A 47 0.99 0.43 6.13
N ASP A 48 0.48 1.38 6.91
CA ASP A 48 -0.88 1.31 7.48
C ASP A 48 -1.94 1.27 6.37
N VAL A 49 -1.81 2.14 5.36
CA VAL A 49 -2.71 2.16 4.20
C VAL A 49 -2.60 0.88 3.39
N LEU A 50 -1.38 0.39 3.14
CA LEU A 50 -1.16 -0.87 2.43
C LEU A 50 -1.72 -2.06 3.20
N SER A 51 -1.56 -2.07 4.52
CA SER A 51 -2.10 -3.12 5.41
C SER A 51 -3.64 -3.10 5.43
N ALA A 52 -4.25 -1.92 5.34
CA ALA A 52 -5.70 -1.80 5.18
C ALA A 52 -6.17 -2.36 3.82
N LEU A 53 -5.34 -2.34 2.77
CA LEU A 53 -5.71 -2.92 1.46
C LEU A 53 -5.35 -4.40 1.31
N SER A 54 -4.34 -4.92 2.01
CA SER A 54 -3.78 -6.28 1.84
C SER A 54 -4.66 -7.40 2.44
N ASN A 55 -5.97 -7.30 2.25
CA ASN A 55 -6.95 -8.30 2.65
C ASN A 55 -8.00 -8.44 1.56
N GLU A 56 -8.35 -9.69 1.22
CA GLU A 56 -9.26 -10.02 0.12
C GLU A 56 -10.62 -9.33 0.22
N THR A 57 -11.27 -9.37 1.39
CA THR A 57 -12.57 -8.73 1.60
C THR A 57 -12.46 -7.20 1.46
N ARG A 58 -11.47 -6.58 2.12
CA ARG A 58 -11.28 -5.11 2.05
C ARG A 58 -10.95 -4.66 0.63
N TYR A 59 -10.08 -5.38 -0.07
CA TYR A 59 -9.72 -5.07 -1.45
C TYR A 59 -10.91 -5.21 -2.40
N THR A 60 -11.72 -6.26 -2.23
CA THR A 60 -12.97 -6.45 -3.00
C THR A 60 -13.93 -5.28 -2.77
N LEU A 61 -14.16 -4.88 -1.52
CA LEU A 61 -15.04 -3.74 -1.20
C LEU A 61 -14.55 -2.44 -1.83
N VAL A 62 -13.24 -2.16 -1.75
CA VAL A 62 -12.65 -0.95 -2.36
C VAL A 62 -12.83 -0.98 -3.88
N ARG A 63 -12.54 -2.11 -4.54
CA ARG A 63 -12.72 -2.24 -5.99
C ARG A 63 -14.17 -2.07 -6.42
N VAL A 64 -15.12 -2.64 -5.69
CA VAL A 64 -16.56 -2.45 -5.96
C VAL A 64 -16.94 -0.97 -5.86
N LEU A 65 -16.52 -0.29 -4.79
CA LEU A 65 -16.81 1.13 -4.59
C LEU A 65 -16.15 2.03 -5.64
N VAL A 66 -14.91 1.71 -6.06
CA VAL A 66 -14.21 2.42 -7.14
C VAL A 66 -14.93 2.22 -8.47
N ALA A 67 -15.30 0.97 -8.80
CA ALA A 67 -15.97 0.64 -10.05
C ALA A 67 -17.39 1.23 -10.14
N ALA A 68 -18.11 1.30 -9.02
CA ALA A 68 -19.45 1.89 -8.97
C ALA A 68 -19.44 3.40 -9.27
N ASN A 69 -18.35 4.11 -8.90
CA ASN A 69 -18.22 5.56 -9.03
C ASN A 69 -19.38 6.36 -8.36
N GLU A 70 -20.08 5.73 -7.42
CA GLU A 70 -21.18 6.29 -6.65
C GLU A 70 -21.15 5.77 -5.21
N GLU A 71 -22.12 6.18 -4.40
CA GLU A 71 -22.30 5.71 -3.03
C GLU A 71 -23.12 4.42 -3.00
N LEU A 72 -22.67 3.43 -2.23
CA LEU A 72 -23.39 2.17 -2.03
C LEU A 72 -23.83 2.01 -0.58
N CYS A 73 -25.03 1.48 -0.38
CA CYS A 73 -25.52 1.08 0.93
C CYS A 73 -24.73 -0.13 1.46
N VAL A 74 -24.58 -0.22 2.77
CA VAL A 74 -23.99 -1.40 3.43
C VAL A 74 -24.69 -2.71 3.03
N CYS A 75 -25.99 -2.68 2.75
CA CYS A 75 -26.75 -3.86 2.31
C CYS A 75 -26.31 -4.33 0.92
N GLU A 76 -25.94 -3.41 0.03
CA GLU A 76 -25.42 -3.74 -1.30
C GLU A 76 -24.01 -4.30 -1.21
N LEU A 77 -23.17 -3.70 -0.36
CA LEU A 77 -21.82 -4.20 -0.08
C LEU A 77 -21.83 -5.59 0.55
N ASN A 78 -22.80 -5.88 1.42
CA ASN A 78 -22.95 -7.21 2.01
C ASN A 78 -23.32 -8.29 0.98
N ALA A 79 -23.92 -7.93 -0.16
CA ALA A 79 -24.31 -8.88 -1.19
C ALA A 79 -23.14 -9.33 -2.08
N VAL A 80 -21.99 -8.64 -2.04
CA VAL A 80 -20.84 -8.89 -2.92
C VAL A 80 -19.63 -9.49 -2.18
N VAL A 81 -19.75 -9.75 -0.88
CA VAL A 81 -18.71 -10.38 -0.07
C VAL A 81 -19.27 -11.54 0.76
N ASP A 82 -18.46 -12.56 0.97
CA ASP A 82 -18.83 -13.72 1.82
C ASP A 82 -18.24 -13.56 3.23
N VAL A 83 -18.81 -12.64 4.01
CA VAL A 83 -18.43 -12.42 5.41
C VAL A 83 -19.67 -12.16 6.28
N THR A 84 -19.52 -12.30 7.59
CA THR A 84 -20.55 -11.91 8.55
C THR A 84 -20.75 -10.39 8.55
N GLU A 85 -21.91 -9.92 9.03
CA GLU A 85 -22.18 -8.48 9.19
C GLU A 85 -21.14 -7.79 10.09
N SER A 86 -20.65 -8.48 11.12
CA SER A 86 -19.57 -7.99 11.98
C SER A 86 -18.25 -7.89 11.23
N GLY A 87 -17.93 -8.87 10.38
CA GLY A 87 -16.75 -8.87 9.52
C GLY A 87 -16.79 -7.73 8.51
N LEU A 88 -17.93 -7.52 7.85
CA LEU A 88 -18.16 -6.40 6.94
C LEU A 88 -18.00 -5.06 7.65
N SER A 89 -18.62 -4.90 8.82
CA SER A 89 -18.53 -3.66 9.61
C SER A 89 -17.09 -3.35 10.01
N HIS A 90 -16.33 -4.37 10.42
CA HIS A 90 -14.92 -4.22 10.77
C HIS A 90 -14.08 -3.85 9.55
N ALA A 91 -14.26 -4.55 8.43
CA ALA A 91 -13.58 -4.26 7.16
C ALA A 91 -13.82 -2.81 6.72
N LEU A 92 -15.06 -2.34 6.74
CA LEU A 92 -15.42 -0.97 6.39
C LEU A 92 -14.88 0.06 7.39
N SER A 93 -14.83 -0.25 8.69
CA SER A 93 -14.21 0.63 9.68
C SER A 93 -12.72 0.80 9.38
N THR A 94 -11.98 -0.29 9.18
CA THR A 94 -10.55 -0.25 8.84
C THR A 94 -10.28 0.57 7.58
N LEU A 95 -11.13 0.44 6.56
CA LEU A 95 -11.01 1.23 5.32
C LEU A 95 -11.30 2.72 5.52
N VAL A 96 -12.25 3.06 6.39
CA VAL A 96 -12.53 4.45 6.78
C VAL A 96 -11.37 5.03 7.58
N ASP A 97 -10.86 4.29 8.55
CA ASP A 97 -9.72 4.72 9.39
C ASP A 97 -8.46 4.96 8.54
N ALA A 98 -8.26 4.16 7.48
CA ALA A 98 -7.18 4.35 6.51
C ALA A 98 -7.43 5.48 5.48
N GLY A 99 -8.62 6.09 5.47
CA GLY A 99 -9.02 7.14 4.52
C GLY A 99 -9.20 6.65 3.09
N LEU A 100 -9.47 5.36 2.90
CA LEU A 100 -9.72 4.75 1.59
C LEU A 100 -11.21 4.78 1.21
N VAL A 101 -12.07 4.80 2.23
CA VAL A 101 -13.52 4.86 2.06
C VAL A 101 -14.06 5.94 2.98
N GLU A 102 -15.07 6.67 2.52
CA GLU A 102 -15.90 7.53 3.35
C GLU A 102 -17.21 6.81 3.67
N GLY A 103 -17.71 6.96 4.89
CA GLY A 103 -18.98 6.37 5.31
C GLY A 103 -19.83 7.33 6.13
N TRP A 104 -21.12 7.40 5.83
CA TRP A 104 -22.07 8.27 6.53
C TRP A 104 -23.44 7.61 6.65
N LYS A 105 -24.29 8.22 7.49
CA LYS A 105 -25.68 7.80 7.68
C LYS A 105 -26.60 8.67 6.82
N ASP A 106 -27.44 8.02 6.03
CA ASP A 106 -28.48 8.63 5.21
C ASP A 106 -29.84 8.06 5.63
N GLY A 107 -30.57 8.82 6.45
CA GLY A 107 -31.79 8.35 7.11
C GLY A 107 -31.54 7.13 7.99
N ARG A 108 -32.09 5.97 7.61
CA ARG A 108 -31.89 4.70 8.30
C ARG A 108 -30.71 3.87 7.76
N TRP A 109 -30.12 4.31 6.65
CA TRP A 109 -29.13 3.54 5.91
C TRP A 109 -27.72 4.04 6.20
N LYS A 110 -26.73 3.15 6.11
CA LYS A 110 -25.31 3.52 6.14
C LYS A 110 -24.77 3.34 4.74
N LYS A 111 -24.20 4.40 4.19
CA LYS A 111 -23.66 4.45 2.83
C LYS A 111 -22.16 4.68 2.86
N TYR A 112 -21.50 4.22 1.79
CA TYR A 112 -20.06 4.26 1.65
C TYR A 112 -19.67 4.66 0.22
N ARG A 113 -18.53 5.34 0.07
CA ARG A 113 -17.95 5.74 -1.22
C ARG A 113 -16.44 5.62 -1.18
N ALA A 114 -15.82 5.24 -2.31
CA ALA A 114 -14.37 5.28 -2.45
C ALA A 114 -13.84 6.74 -2.45
N THR A 115 -12.74 6.98 -1.74
CA THR A 115 -12.04 8.27 -1.81
C THR A 115 -11.16 8.34 -3.05
N ASN A 116 -10.71 9.55 -3.41
CA ASN A 116 -9.71 9.72 -4.48
C ASN A 116 -8.41 8.95 -4.22
N ARG A 117 -8.07 8.71 -2.94
CA ARG A 117 -6.91 7.89 -2.55
C ARG A 117 -7.11 6.43 -2.95
N ALA A 118 -8.29 5.87 -2.67
CA ALA A 118 -8.61 4.51 -3.08
C ALA A 118 -8.61 4.36 -4.60
N VAL A 119 -9.20 5.31 -5.33
CA VAL A 119 -9.18 5.31 -6.80
C VAL A 119 -7.74 5.29 -7.32
N ALA A 120 -6.88 6.20 -6.85
CA ALA A 120 -5.48 6.25 -7.28
C ALA A 120 -4.72 4.94 -7.00
N LEU A 121 -4.91 4.34 -5.82
CA LEU A 121 -4.23 3.09 -5.45
C LEU A 121 -4.69 1.91 -6.30
N VAL A 122 -6.00 1.76 -6.51
CA VAL A 122 -6.53 0.70 -7.39
C VAL A 122 -6.03 0.87 -8.82
N THR A 123 -6.04 2.09 -9.37
CA THR A 123 -5.52 2.35 -10.72
C THR A 123 -4.04 1.99 -10.87
N VAL A 124 -3.21 2.31 -9.87
CA VAL A 124 -1.78 1.93 -9.88
C VAL A 124 -1.63 0.41 -9.85
N LEU A 125 -2.40 -0.28 -9.00
CA LEU A 125 -2.35 -1.75 -8.88
C LEU A 125 -2.81 -2.44 -10.17
N GLU A 126 -3.88 -1.96 -10.79
CA GLU A 126 -4.37 -2.46 -12.09
C GLU A 126 -3.31 -2.31 -13.18
N GLY A 127 -2.61 -1.17 -13.23
CA GLY A 127 -1.50 -0.97 -14.17
C GLY A 127 -0.22 -1.76 -13.85
N SER A 128 -0.13 -2.36 -12.66
CA SER A 128 1.05 -3.10 -12.19
C SER A 128 0.96 -4.61 -12.38
N VAL A 129 -0.20 -5.14 -12.76
CA VAL A 129 -0.43 -6.58 -12.96
C VAL A 129 -0.81 -6.83 -14.42
N ILE A 130 -0.11 -7.76 -15.05
CA ILE A 130 -0.53 -8.33 -16.34
C ILE A 130 -1.36 -9.56 -16.02
N VAL A 131 -2.65 -9.52 -16.35
CA VAL A 131 -3.51 -10.69 -16.32
C VAL A 131 -3.53 -11.23 -17.74
N ASP A 132 -2.89 -12.38 -17.97
CA ASP A 132 -3.09 -13.12 -19.21
C ASP A 132 -4.54 -13.66 -19.18
N GLU A 133 -5.40 -13.14 -20.05
CA GLU A 133 -6.77 -13.65 -20.26
C GLU A 133 -6.79 -14.99 -21.01
#